data_AF-A0A920QVR3-F1
#
_entry.id   AF-A0A920QVR3-F1
#
_cell.length_a   1.000
_cell.length_b   1.000
_cell.length_c   1.000
_cell.angle_alpha   90.00
_cell.angle_beta   90.00
_cell.angle_gamma   90.00
#
_symmetry.space_group_name_H-M   'P 1'
#
loop_
_entity.id
_entity.type
_entity.pdbx_description
1 polymer ?
#
loop_
_entity_poly.entity_id
_entity_poly.type
_entity_poly.pdbx_seq_one_letter_code
_entity_poly.pdbx_strand_id
1 'polypeptide(L)'
;MGTPKALLMWNGKKLINHQIDTMRNAGISTIVVVLGHKHDELKKHIQDKSVQICINDNYAKGRTSSILSGIPKAFCGNSSVLLLSVDQPRPAKILKSLIESHRLKNTILSYPIYKGKRGHPLIISNKLKSEFNTLSELKFGLRDILNKYRT
;
A
#
# COMPACT_ATOMS: atom_id res chain seq x y z
N MET A 1 -9.37 -23.17 6.88
CA MET A 1 -10.06 -22.28 7.83
C MET A 1 -9.02 -21.56 8.67
N GLY A 2 -9.13 -20.25 8.85
CA GLY A 2 -8.19 -19.47 9.65
C GLY A 2 -8.62 -18.01 9.74
N THR A 3 -8.23 -17.33 10.81
CA THR A 3 -8.51 -15.90 11.02
C THR A 3 -7.80 -15.07 9.95
N PRO A 4 -8.48 -14.07 9.33
CA PRO A 4 -7.81 -13.15 8.41
C PRO A 4 -6.58 -12.53 9.06
N LYS A 5 -5.42 -12.55 8.38
CA LYS A 5 -4.15 -12.03 8.92
C LYS A 5 -4.26 -10.60 9.47
N ALA A 6 -5.07 -9.77 8.82
CA ALA A 6 -5.35 -8.39 9.22
C ALA A 6 -5.96 -8.26 10.63
N LEU A 7 -6.60 -9.32 11.15
CA LEU A 7 -7.23 -9.36 12.47
C LEU A 7 -6.35 -10.02 13.54
N LEU A 8 -5.17 -10.53 13.19
CA LEU A 8 -4.22 -11.05 14.17
C LEU A 8 -3.74 -9.92 15.10
N MET A 9 -3.45 -10.26 16.34
CA MET A 9 -2.90 -9.33 17.32
C MET A 9 -1.41 -9.09 17.04
N TRP A 10 -1.02 -7.82 17.03
CA TRP A 10 0.35 -7.36 16.85
C TRP A 10 0.57 -6.13 17.72
N ASN A 11 1.52 -6.21 18.67
CA ASN A 11 1.80 -5.16 19.63
C ASN A 11 0.53 -4.61 20.33
N GLY A 12 -0.33 -5.51 20.81
CA GLY A 12 -1.54 -5.17 21.56
C GLY A 12 -2.73 -4.66 20.72
N LYS A 13 -2.61 -4.58 19.39
CA LYS A 13 -3.71 -4.16 18.49
C LYS A 13 -3.90 -5.14 17.34
N LYS A 14 -5.08 -5.12 16.70
CA LYS A 14 -5.27 -5.82 15.43
C LYS A 14 -4.31 -5.27 14.38
N LEU A 15 -3.68 -6.15 13.61
CA LEU A 15 -2.61 -5.82 12.67
C LEU A 15 -3.01 -4.70 11.69
N ILE A 16 -4.25 -4.68 11.22
CA ILE A 16 -4.78 -3.61 10.37
C ILE A 16 -4.74 -2.23 11.05
N ASN A 17 -5.15 -2.13 12.31
CA ASN A 17 -5.12 -0.87 13.06
C ASN A 17 -3.69 -0.49 13.43
N HIS A 18 -2.85 -1.47 13.81
CA HIS A 18 -1.44 -1.22 14.05
C HIS A 18 -0.73 -0.61 12.83
N GLN A 19 -1.02 -1.12 11.62
CA GLN A 19 -0.49 -0.59 10.37
C GLN A 19 -1.01 0.82 10.07
N ILE A 20 -2.31 1.06 10.25
CA ILE A 20 -2.90 2.41 10.08
C ILE A 20 -2.21 3.40 11.02
N ASP A 21 -2.11 3.09 12.32
CA ASP A 21 -1.43 3.93 13.32
C ASP A 21 0.03 4.18 12.92
N THR A 22 0.72 3.16 12.42
CA THR A 22 2.11 3.30 11.96
C THR A 22 2.21 4.26 10.78
N MET A 23 1.32 4.16 9.79
CA MET A 23 1.27 5.06 8.65
C MET A 23 0.97 6.50 9.08
N ARG A 24 0.03 6.71 10.01
CA ARG A 24 -0.26 8.01 10.62
C ARG A 24 0.97 8.59 11.31
N ASN A 25 1.61 7.79 12.16
CA ASN A 25 2.83 8.16 12.87
C ASN A 25 3.99 8.48 11.91
N ALA A 26 3.98 7.91 10.70
CA ALA A 26 4.92 8.21 9.63
C ALA A 26 4.62 9.51 8.85
N GLY A 27 3.52 10.20 9.17
CA GLY A 27 3.10 11.45 8.51
C GLY A 27 2.23 11.25 7.27
N ILE A 28 1.63 10.07 7.08
CA ILE A 28 0.73 9.80 5.95
C ILE A 28 -0.69 10.29 6.31
N SER A 29 -1.17 11.28 5.56
CA SER A 29 -2.48 11.92 5.77
C SER A 29 -3.64 11.23 5.03
N THR A 30 -3.38 10.63 3.87
CA THR A 30 -4.39 9.89 3.11
C THR A 30 -4.04 8.42 3.10
N ILE A 31 -4.91 7.59 3.69
CA ILE A 31 -4.72 6.13 3.76
C ILE A 31 -5.90 5.47 3.06
N VAL A 32 -5.57 4.65 2.05
CA VAL A 32 -6.54 3.77 1.38
C VAL A 32 -6.29 2.34 1.83
N VAL A 33 -7.29 1.74 2.46
CA VAL A 33 -7.28 0.34 2.87
C VAL A 33 -8.07 -0.47 1.84
N VAL A 34 -7.37 -1.37 1.14
CA VAL A 34 -8.00 -2.28 0.18
C VAL A 34 -8.42 -3.56 0.87
N LEU A 35 -9.72 -3.88 0.84
CA LEU A 35 -10.31 -5.09 1.39
C LEU A 35 -10.83 -5.98 0.27
N GLY A 36 -10.72 -7.30 0.45
CA GLY A 36 -11.22 -8.31 -0.50
C GLY A 36 -12.11 -9.31 0.22
N HIS A 37 -11.67 -10.57 0.29
CA HIS A 37 -12.36 -11.61 1.05
C HIS A 37 -12.73 -11.15 2.47
N LYS A 38 -13.99 -11.36 2.86
CA LYS A 38 -14.54 -10.98 4.18
C LYS A 38 -14.42 -9.48 4.50
N HIS A 39 -14.57 -8.60 3.50
CA HIS A 39 -14.50 -7.16 3.70
C HIS A 39 -15.48 -6.64 4.76
N ASP A 40 -16.69 -7.21 4.87
CA ASP A 40 -17.69 -6.77 5.84
C ASP A 40 -17.27 -7.02 7.30
N GLU A 41 -16.58 -8.12 7.54
CA GLU A 41 -16.00 -8.44 8.86
C GLU A 41 -14.82 -7.50 9.14
N LEU A 42 -13.90 -7.36 8.18
CA LEU A 42 -12.69 -6.53 8.32
C LEU A 42 -13.03 -5.06 8.55
N LYS A 43 -14.01 -4.52 7.83
CA LYS A 43 -14.47 -3.12 7.93
C LYS A 43 -14.92 -2.76 9.34
N LYS A 44 -15.57 -3.68 10.05
CA LYS A 44 -16.02 -3.47 11.44
C LYS A 44 -14.86 -3.26 12.42
N HIS A 45 -13.66 -3.72 12.07
CA HIS A 45 -12.49 -3.64 12.93
C HIS A 45 -11.59 -2.45 12.64
N ILE A 46 -11.81 -1.71 11.56
CA ILE A 46 -11.09 -0.48 11.25
C ILE A 46 -11.60 0.64 12.17
N GLN A 47 -10.73 1.12 13.05
CA GLN A 47 -11.07 2.11 14.07
C GLN A 47 -11.00 3.54 13.53
N ASP A 48 -9.95 3.89 12.79
CA ASP A 48 -9.79 5.20 12.16
C ASP A 48 -10.84 5.40 11.06
N LYS A 49 -11.79 6.31 11.28
CA LYS A 49 -12.90 6.59 10.33
C LYS A 49 -12.48 7.49 9.18
N SER A 50 -11.30 8.10 9.24
CA SER A 50 -10.77 8.94 8.16
C SER A 50 -10.06 8.14 7.06
N VAL A 51 -9.85 6.83 7.25
CA VAL A 51 -9.30 5.98 6.19
C VAL A 51 -10.35 5.72 5.11
N GLN A 52 -9.91 5.73 3.86
CA GLN A 52 -10.74 5.37 2.73
C GLN A 52 -10.73 3.86 2.54
N ILE A 53 -11.90 3.24 2.45
CA ILE A 53 -12.03 1.81 2.22
C ILE A 53 -12.29 1.57 0.74
N CYS A 54 -11.45 0.74 0.13
CA CYS A 54 -11.64 0.25 -1.23
C CYS A 54 -11.97 -1.24 -1.20
N ILE A 55 -13.18 -1.62 -1.64
CA ILE A 55 -13.53 -3.03 -1.81
C ILE A 55 -13.04 -3.50 -3.18
N ASN A 56 -12.32 -4.62 -3.19
CA ASN A 56 -11.87 -5.30 -4.39
C ASN A 56 -12.63 -6.64 -4.54
N ASP A 57 -13.72 -6.62 -5.31
CA ASP A 57 -14.51 -7.82 -5.61
C ASP A 57 -13.72 -8.87 -6.41
N ASN A 58 -12.68 -8.42 -7.12
CA ASN A 58 -11.79 -9.26 -7.91
C ASN A 58 -10.60 -9.81 -7.09
N TYR A 59 -10.69 -9.88 -5.75
CA TYR A 59 -9.58 -10.34 -4.89
C TYR A 59 -9.08 -11.75 -5.25
N ALA A 60 -9.96 -12.61 -5.78
CA ALA A 60 -9.62 -13.97 -6.20
C ALA A 60 -8.62 -14.00 -7.37
N LYS A 61 -8.52 -12.91 -8.16
CA LYS A 61 -7.53 -12.76 -9.25
C LYS A 61 -6.11 -12.48 -8.74
N GLY A 62 -5.90 -12.46 -7.42
CA GLY A 62 -4.60 -12.33 -6.77
C GLY A 62 -4.25 -10.89 -6.38
N ARG A 63 -3.06 -10.70 -5.80
CA ARG A 63 -2.63 -9.43 -5.18
C ARG A 63 -2.65 -8.24 -6.14
N THR A 64 -2.41 -8.46 -7.43
CA THR A 64 -2.39 -7.41 -8.45
C THR A 64 -3.74 -6.70 -8.55
N SER A 65 -4.87 -7.40 -8.44
CA SER A 65 -6.19 -6.75 -8.51
C SER A 65 -6.44 -5.80 -7.34
N SER A 66 -5.92 -6.11 -6.15
CA SER A 66 -6.00 -5.20 -4.99
C SER A 66 -5.15 -3.95 -5.18
N ILE A 67 -3.99 -4.10 -5.79
CA ILE A 67 -3.08 -2.98 -6.07
C ILE A 67 -3.70 -2.05 -7.11
N LEU A 68 -4.20 -2.62 -8.22
CA LEU A 68 -4.81 -1.85 -9.31
C LEU A 68 -6.10 -1.14 -8.89
N SER A 69 -6.87 -1.73 -7.96
CA SER A 69 -8.06 -1.07 -7.40
C SER A 69 -7.72 0.03 -6.38
N GLY A 70 -6.60 -0.10 -5.65
CA GLY A 70 -6.21 0.82 -4.59
C GLY A 70 -5.38 2.03 -5.03
N ILE A 71 -4.38 1.82 -5.89
CA ILE A 71 -3.41 2.88 -6.26
C ILE A 71 -4.08 4.11 -6.87
N PRO A 72 -4.99 3.99 -7.86
CA PRO A 72 -5.65 5.15 -8.45
C PRO A 72 -6.38 6.02 -7.42
N LYS A 73 -6.99 5.38 -6.41
CA LYS A 73 -7.71 6.06 -5.31
C LYS A 73 -6.77 6.73 -4.31
N ALA A 74 -5.55 6.23 -4.19
CA ALA A 74 -4.55 6.78 -3.27
C ALA A 74 -3.85 8.05 -3.83
N PHE A 75 -3.90 8.28 -5.15
CA PHE A 75 -3.35 9.49 -5.75
C PHE A 75 -4.19 10.73 -5.44
N CYS A 76 -3.75 11.52 -4.46
CA CYS A 76 -4.33 12.83 -4.14
C CYS A 76 -3.46 13.96 -4.71
N GLY A 77 -3.96 14.71 -5.69
CA GLY A 77 -3.21 15.77 -6.37
C GLY A 77 -1.89 15.26 -6.94
N ASN A 78 -0.78 15.87 -6.51
CA ASN A 78 0.58 15.52 -6.91
C ASN A 78 1.32 14.59 -5.92
N SER A 79 0.59 13.92 -5.03
CA SER A 79 1.19 13.06 -4.00
C SER A 79 1.68 11.73 -4.55
N SER A 80 2.81 11.24 -4.03
CA SER A 80 3.26 9.85 -4.23
C SER A 80 2.48 8.88 -3.35
N VAL A 81 2.42 7.61 -3.76
CA VAL A 81 1.73 6.53 -3.04
C VAL A 81 2.73 5.59 -2.38
N LEU A 82 2.61 5.39 -1.07
CA LEU A 82 3.32 4.32 -0.35
C LEU A 82 2.46 3.07 -0.32
N LEU A 83 2.94 1.98 -0.91
CA LEU A 83 2.29 0.68 -0.97
C LEU A 83 2.92 -0.28 0.05
N LEU A 84 2.08 -0.79 0.96
CA LEU A 84 2.46 -1.75 2.00
C LEU A 84 1.37 -2.81 2.18
N SER A 85 1.76 -4.07 2.23
CA SER A 85 0.85 -5.18 2.52
C SER A 85 0.62 -5.31 4.03
N VAL A 86 -0.61 -5.64 4.45
CA VAL A 86 -0.97 -5.77 5.86
C VAL A 86 -0.13 -6.84 6.58
N ASP A 87 0.30 -7.89 5.87
CA ASP A 87 1.13 -8.98 6.40
C ASP A 87 2.63 -8.66 6.51
N GLN A 88 3.04 -7.43 6.17
CA GLN A 88 4.41 -6.95 6.25
C GLN A 88 4.50 -5.67 7.11
N PRO A 89 4.20 -5.74 8.42
CA PRO A 89 4.29 -4.56 9.28
C PRO A 89 5.70 -3.97 9.27
N ARG A 90 5.78 -2.64 9.30
CA ARG A 90 7.05 -1.89 9.30
C ARG A 90 7.05 -0.86 10.42
N PRO A 91 8.19 -0.61 11.08
CA PRO A 91 8.29 0.50 12.01
C PRO A 91 8.08 1.84 11.30
N ALA A 92 7.42 2.79 11.96
CA ALA A 92 7.19 4.14 11.40
C ALA A 92 8.49 4.83 10.98
N LYS A 93 9.61 4.59 11.68
CA LYS A 93 10.94 5.11 11.32
C LYS A 93 11.38 4.71 9.91
N ILE A 94 11.11 3.47 9.50
CA ILE A 94 11.44 2.97 8.16
C ILE A 94 10.57 3.67 7.10
N LEU A 95 9.28 3.85 7.39
CA LEU A 95 8.36 4.57 6.50
C LEU A 95 8.81 6.02 6.32
N LYS A 96 9.09 6.73 7.41
CA LYS A 96 9.59 8.12 7.39
C LYS A 96 10.87 8.26 6.57
N SER A 97 11.86 7.42 6.85
CA SER A 97 13.14 7.46 6.14
C SER A 97 12.97 7.23 4.63
N LEU A 98 12.09 6.31 4.24
CA LEU A 98 11.80 6.07 2.82
C LEU A 98 11.06 7.25 2.17
N ILE A 99 10.08 7.85 2.85
CA ILE A 99 9.34 9.02 2.38
C ILE A 99 10.29 10.21 2.17
N GLU A 100 11.14 10.50 3.14
CA GLU A 100 12.11 11.60 3.04
C GLU A 100 13.13 11.35 1.93
N SER A 101 13.68 10.14 1.81
CA SER A 101 14.58 9.82 0.70
C SER A 101 13.91 9.94 -0.67
N HIS A 102 12.62 9.56 -0.78
CA HIS A 102 11.88 9.68 -2.04
C HIS A 102 11.67 11.15 -2.42
N ARG A 103 11.30 12.00 -1.45
CA ARG A 103 11.13 13.44 -1.65
C ARG A 103 12.43 14.12 -2.06
N LEU A 104 13.51 13.87 -1.30
CA LEU A 104 14.82 14.48 -1.56
C LEU A 104 15.39 14.11 -2.93
N LYS A 105 15.23 12.86 -3.35
CA LYS A 105 15.77 12.39 -4.64
C LYS A 105 14.81 12.58 -5.81
N ASN A 106 13.55 12.93 -5.56
CA ASN A 106 12.50 13.12 -6.57
C ASN A 106 12.41 11.95 -7.59
N THR A 107 12.56 10.71 -7.11
CA THR A 107 12.61 9.52 -7.97
C THR A 107 11.21 9.04 -8.37
N ILE A 108 11.13 8.23 -9.42
CA ILE A 108 9.88 7.61 -9.85
C ILE A 108 9.45 6.50 -8.88
N LEU A 109 10.41 5.69 -8.42
CA LEU A 109 10.21 4.61 -7.45
C LEU A 109 11.21 4.71 -6.30
N SER A 110 10.80 4.27 -5.10
CA SER A 110 11.71 4.08 -3.96
C SER A 110 11.33 2.84 -3.17
N TYR A 111 12.33 2.06 -2.76
CA TYR A 111 12.15 0.85 -1.94
C TYR A 111 13.35 0.69 -1.00
N PRO A 112 13.19 0.02 0.16
CA PRO A 112 14.30 -0.35 1.02
C PRO A 112 15.11 -1.48 0.40
N ILE A 113 16.39 -1.52 0.74
CA ILE A 113 17.31 -2.62 0.43
C ILE A 113 17.81 -3.19 1.76
N TYR A 114 17.72 -4.51 1.92
CA TYR A 114 18.26 -5.22 3.07
C TYR A 114 19.05 -6.44 2.59
N LYS A 115 20.33 -6.53 2.98
CA LYS A 115 21.26 -7.58 2.54
C LYS A 115 21.28 -7.75 1.00
N GLY A 116 21.37 -6.63 0.28
CA GLY A 116 21.37 -6.60 -1.19
C GLY A 116 20.01 -6.90 -1.84
N LYS A 117 18.97 -7.23 -1.06
CA LYS A 117 17.64 -7.56 -1.58
C LYS A 117 16.69 -6.39 -1.41
N ARG A 118 16.01 -6.03 -2.51
CA ARG A 118 14.94 -5.04 -2.54
C ARG A 118 13.72 -5.57 -1.78
N GLY A 119 12.98 -4.71 -1.11
CA GLY A 119 11.80 -5.10 -0.32
C GLY A 119 10.68 -4.07 -0.30
N HIS A 120 9.70 -4.31 0.58
CA HIS A 120 8.60 -3.38 0.88
C HIS A 120 8.88 -2.56 2.14
N PRO A 121 8.34 -1.32 2.26
CA PRO A 121 7.34 -0.70 1.39
C PRO A 121 7.90 -0.18 0.07
N LEU A 122 7.03 0.04 -0.90
CA LEU A 122 7.37 0.71 -2.16
C LEU A 122 6.71 2.09 -2.18
N ILE A 123 7.42 3.12 -2.64
CA ILE A 123 6.83 4.42 -2.98
C ILE A 123 6.79 4.56 -4.50
N ILE A 124 5.65 5.03 -5.00
CA ILE A 124 5.33 5.23 -6.41
C ILE A 124 5.02 6.72 -6.60
N SER A 125 5.78 7.38 -7.45
CA SER A 125 5.56 8.78 -7.79
C SER A 125 4.24 8.99 -8.55
N ASN A 126 3.61 10.15 -8.34
CA ASN A 126 2.48 10.63 -9.15
C ASN A 126 2.76 10.66 -10.66
N LYS A 127 4.04 10.69 -11.07
CA LYS A 127 4.47 10.58 -12.47
C LYS A 127 3.95 9.30 -13.15
N LEU A 128 3.63 8.25 -12.39
CA LEU A 128 3.06 7.00 -12.91
C LEU A 128 1.53 6.94 -12.84
N LYS A 129 0.85 8.01 -12.40
CA LYS A 129 -0.61 8.02 -12.21
C LYS A 129 -1.37 7.67 -13.49
N SER A 130 -0.96 8.23 -14.63
CA SER A 130 -1.57 7.94 -15.93
C SER A 130 -1.45 6.47 -16.30
N GLU A 131 -0.27 5.86 -16.13
CA GLU A 131 -0.05 4.44 -16.42
C GLU A 131 -0.95 3.53 -15.57
N PHE A 132 -1.09 3.82 -14.27
CA PHE A 132 -1.98 3.05 -13.39
C PHE A 132 -3.46 3.17 -13.76
N ASN A 133 -3.89 4.28 -14.34
CA ASN A 133 -5.27 4.43 -14.82
C ASN A 133 -5.52 3.58 -16.08
N THR A 134 -4.58 3.57 -17.03
CA THR A 134 -4.69 2.82 -18.29
C THR A 134 -4.58 1.29 -18.09
N LEU A 135 -3.86 0.85 -17.06
CA LEU A 135 -3.64 -0.58 -16.79
C LEU A 135 -4.83 -1.33 -16.22
N SER A 136 -5.92 -0.65 -15.89
CA SER A 136 -7.18 -1.32 -15.60
C SER A 136 -7.70 -2.15 -16.80
N GLU A 137 -7.19 -1.89 -18.02
CA GLU A 137 -7.65 -2.50 -19.28
C GLU A 137 -6.68 -3.52 -19.89
N LEU A 138 -5.39 -3.48 -19.55
CA LEU A 138 -4.35 -4.26 -20.22
C LEU A 138 -3.77 -5.29 -19.25
N LYS A 139 -3.63 -6.54 -19.69
CA LYS A 139 -3.18 -7.73 -18.94
C LYS A 139 -1.71 -7.67 -18.42
N PHE A 140 -1.17 -6.49 -18.10
CA PHE A 140 0.17 -6.31 -17.53
C PHE A 140 0.10 -6.17 -16.01
N GLY A 141 1.02 -6.83 -15.30
CA GLY A 141 1.05 -6.82 -13.84
C GLY A 141 1.77 -5.60 -13.28
N LEU A 142 1.56 -5.28 -11.99
CA LEU A 142 2.35 -4.28 -11.26
C LEU A 142 3.85 -4.46 -11.50
N ARG A 143 4.32 -5.72 -11.56
CA ARG A 143 5.75 -6.02 -11.75
C ARG A 143 6.31 -5.48 -13.06
N ASP A 144 5.53 -5.45 -14.13
CA ASP A 144 5.99 -5.03 -15.45
C ASP A 144 6.22 -3.51 -15.48
N ILE A 145 5.28 -2.74 -14.92
CA ILE A 145 5.44 -1.29 -14.70
C ILE A 145 6.68 -1.02 -13.86
N LEU A 146 6.79 -1.71 -12.73
CA LEU A 146 7.89 -1.47 -11.82
C LEU A 146 9.23 -1.85 -12.47
N ASN A 147 9.28 -2.93 -13.27
CA ASN A 147 10.48 -3.34 -13.99
C ASN A 147 10.95 -2.29 -15.00
N LYS A 148 10.04 -1.59 -15.68
CA LYS A 148 10.38 -0.51 -16.61
C LYS A 148 11.14 0.64 -15.93
N TYR A 149 10.83 0.92 -14.65
CA TYR A 149 11.40 2.03 -13.89
C TYR A 149 12.34 1.58 -12.76
N ARG A 150 12.71 0.30 -12.74
CA ARG A 150 13.71 -0.25 -11.81
C ARG A 150 15.09 0.08 -12.33
N THR A 151 15.65 1.18 -11.84
CA THR A 151 17.09 1.45 -11.90
C THR A 151 17.85 0.58 -10.89
#